data_AF-A0A9P7D8N4-F1
#
_entry.id   AF-A0A9P7D8N4-F1
#
_cell.length_a   1.000
_cell.length_b   1.000
_cell.length_c   1.000
_cell.angle_alpha   90.00
_cell.angle_beta   90.00
_cell.angle_gamma   90.00
#
_symmetry.space_group_name_H-M   'P 1'
#
loop_
_entity.id
_entity.type
_entity.pdbx_description
1 polymer ?
#
loop_
_entity_poly.entity_id
_entity_poly.type
_entity_poly.pdbx_seq_one_letter_code
_entity_poly.pdbx_strand_id
1 'polypeptide(L)'
;MISIGLKRKWEDAEYDSDDDEPSFGKQTLPVANLPMDFDREPEDGLQYLFTVRRDSRRLPHVTRVANPYELPEPVPPLDLVQPDSSRSNLPSELWRSTFLTHFRNLRKNIAQPTIHVHIDPHGPRKVMPDKKERDLWWTFLAGSPESDWNPPKKTKKMSKKNRSSGHMSTFCDELEVEHDTNDQQNYHETHETWHINPEGDVELAEDNLADTPSSAAQPRPNGSGLPMSPAETEFRNTSPLLTHPGPEQLCEPREITPSLLRKIDHNLSLHLLMYFAHWMNIHLQHPAEPTFAILESHARWMFALLAKVEDFISADDMSQLRSLARACLELLVRRRKAGVPDDLTSKIGMAETSCWMIFTTVSGIWGQSDLWLDAETLLASA
;
A
#
# COMPACT_ATOMS: atom_id res chain seq x y z
N MET A 1 -1.62 4.97 -69.19
CA MET A 1 -1.35 3.84 -68.28
C MET A 1 -1.41 4.37 -66.85
N ILE A 2 -2.53 4.17 -66.15
CA ILE A 2 -2.68 4.46 -64.73
C ILE A 2 -3.43 3.26 -64.13
N SER A 3 -2.79 2.61 -63.17
CA SER A 3 -3.20 1.34 -62.56
C SER A 3 -4.51 1.46 -61.79
N ILE A 4 -5.36 0.46 -62.01
CA ILE A 4 -6.61 0.20 -61.30
C ILE A 4 -6.26 -0.38 -59.93
N GLY A 5 -6.59 0.35 -58.86
CA GLY A 5 -6.46 -0.11 -57.48
C GLY A 5 -7.46 -1.23 -57.16
N LEU A 6 -6.94 -2.38 -56.79
CA LEU A 6 -7.68 -3.56 -56.35
C LEU A 6 -8.48 -3.24 -55.07
N LYS A 7 -9.82 -3.33 -55.18
CA LYS A 7 -10.75 -3.42 -54.05
C LYS A 7 -10.46 -4.72 -53.28
N ARG A 8 -9.97 -4.60 -52.05
CA ARG A 8 -9.93 -5.70 -51.08
C ARG A 8 -11.36 -5.98 -50.61
N LYS A 9 -11.88 -7.14 -51.00
CA LYS A 9 -13.11 -7.76 -50.49
C LYS A 9 -12.78 -8.28 -49.09
N TRP A 10 -13.24 -7.57 -48.05
CA TRP A 10 -13.33 -8.13 -46.70
C TRP A 10 -14.44 -9.17 -46.74
N GLU A 11 -14.10 -10.43 -46.53
CA GLU A 11 -15.08 -11.48 -46.24
C GLU A 11 -15.37 -11.39 -44.75
N ASP A 12 -16.62 -11.05 -44.46
CA ASP A 12 -17.25 -11.07 -43.15
C ASP A 12 -17.25 -12.53 -42.68
N ALA A 13 -16.26 -12.88 -41.86
CA ALA A 13 -16.28 -14.12 -41.11
C ALA A 13 -17.23 -13.91 -39.93
N GLU A 14 -18.50 -14.27 -40.15
CA GLU A 14 -19.52 -14.42 -39.12
C GLU A 14 -19.01 -15.46 -38.09
N TYR A 15 -18.39 -14.97 -37.02
CA TYR A 15 -18.20 -15.74 -35.80
C TYR A 15 -19.54 -15.76 -35.07
N ASP A 16 -20.36 -16.76 -35.40
CA ASP A 16 -21.55 -17.15 -34.64
C ASP A 16 -21.08 -17.74 -33.30
N SER A 17 -20.89 -16.84 -32.33
CA SER A 17 -20.51 -17.16 -30.96
C SER A 17 -21.74 -17.64 -30.23
N ASP A 18 -21.94 -18.96 -30.24
CA ASP A 18 -23.01 -19.76 -29.60
C ASP A 18 -22.96 -19.72 -28.05
N ASP A 19 -22.55 -18.59 -27.47
CA ASP A 19 -22.57 -18.33 -26.02
C ASP A 19 -23.80 -17.48 -25.69
N ASP A 20 -24.95 -18.02 -26.08
CA ASP A 20 -26.25 -17.39 -25.91
C ASP A 20 -26.76 -17.71 -24.50
N GLU A 21 -26.03 -17.23 -23.48
CA GLU A 21 -26.43 -17.30 -22.08
C GLU A 21 -27.89 -16.79 -22.00
N PRO A 22 -28.84 -17.59 -21.47
CA PRO A 22 -30.27 -17.32 -21.63
C PRO A 22 -30.63 -16.03 -20.89
N SER A 23 -30.58 -14.93 -21.64
CA SER A 23 -30.95 -13.60 -21.16
C SER A 23 -32.34 -13.69 -20.56
N PHE A 24 -32.49 -13.30 -19.29
CA PHE A 24 -33.74 -13.39 -18.54
C PHE A 24 -34.89 -12.80 -19.38
N GLY A 25 -35.80 -13.66 -19.85
CA GLY A 25 -36.91 -13.28 -20.72
C GLY A 25 -36.91 -13.88 -22.14
N LYS A 26 -35.85 -14.58 -22.58
CA LYS A 26 -35.87 -15.35 -23.83
C LYS A 26 -36.84 -16.53 -23.73
N GLN A 27 -37.58 -16.80 -24.81
CA GLN A 27 -38.54 -17.89 -24.89
C GLN A 27 -37.82 -19.24 -24.99
N THR A 28 -37.92 -20.06 -23.95
CA THR A 28 -37.31 -21.40 -23.91
C THR A 28 -38.23 -22.51 -24.42
N LEU A 29 -39.55 -22.32 -24.31
CA LEU A 29 -40.55 -23.30 -24.75
C LEU A 29 -41.29 -22.81 -26.01
N PRO A 30 -41.55 -23.70 -26.98
CA PRO A 30 -42.39 -23.36 -28.12
C PRO A 30 -43.80 -22.94 -27.66
N VAL A 31 -44.44 -22.05 -28.42
CA VAL A 31 -45.78 -21.54 -28.12
C VAL A 31 -46.62 -21.65 -29.37
N ALA A 32 -47.87 -22.10 -29.23
CA ALA A 32 -48.78 -22.24 -30.36
C ALA A 32 -49.09 -20.86 -30.99
N ASN A 33 -49.27 -20.82 -32.30
CA ASN A 33 -49.73 -19.63 -33.01
C ASN A 33 -51.25 -19.69 -33.20
N LEU A 34 -51.99 -19.27 -32.17
CA LEU A 34 -53.45 -19.27 -32.16
C LEU A 34 -54.02 -17.86 -32.42
N PRO A 35 -55.27 -17.74 -32.91
CA PRO A 35 -55.97 -16.47 -32.99
C PRO A 35 -56.13 -15.79 -31.62
N MET A 36 -56.14 -14.45 -31.59
CA MET A 36 -56.24 -13.68 -30.34
C MET A 36 -57.57 -13.89 -29.59
N ASP A 37 -58.61 -14.28 -30.31
CA ASP A 37 -59.97 -14.60 -29.90
C ASP A 37 -60.17 -16.10 -29.58
N PHE A 38 -59.10 -16.86 -29.43
CA PHE A 38 -59.19 -18.26 -29.01
C PHE A 38 -59.72 -18.38 -27.57
N ASP A 39 -60.95 -18.88 -27.42
CA ASP A 39 -61.66 -19.00 -26.13
C ASP A 39 -62.03 -20.46 -25.77
N ARG A 40 -61.40 -21.45 -26.43
CA ARG A 40 -61.59 -22.87 -26.09
C ARG A 40 -60.64 -23.30 -24.98
N GLU A 41 -60.95 -24.42 -24.33
CA GLU A 41 -60.03 -25.06 -23.38
C GLU A 41 -58.76 -25.52 -24.11
N PRO A 42 -57.56 -25.20 -23.61
CA PRO A 42 -56.31 -25.59 -24.26
C PRO A 42 -56.12 -27.12 -24.16
N GLU A 43 -55.95 -27.78 -25.31
CA GLU A 43 -55.82 -29.24 -25.39
C GLU A 43 -54.37 -29.73 -25.23
N ASP A 44 -53.39 -28.82 -25.37
CA ASP A 44 -51.95 -29.11 -25.31
C ASP A 44 -51.16 -27.98 -24.61
N GLY A 45 -49.95 -28.28 -24.15
CA GLY A 45 -49.06 -27.36 -23.45
C GLY A 45 -48.67 -26.12 -24.27
N LEU A 46 -48.55 -26.26 -25.60
CA LEU A 46 -48.29 -25.14 -26.51
C LEU A 46 -49.43 -24.10 -26.51
N GLN A 47 -50.68 -24.58 -26.50
CA GLN A 47 -51.88 -23.76 -26.48
C GLN A 47 -52.05 -23.11 -25.10
N TYR A 48 -51.74 -23.86 -24.04
CA TYR A 48 -51.74 -23.33 -22.68
C TYR A 48 -50.77 -22.15 -22.52
N LEU A 49 -49.52 -22.28 -22.99
CA LEU A 49 -48.54 -21.19 -22.93
C LEU A 49 -48.96 -19.96 -23.75
N PHE A 50 -49.67 -20.15 -24.87
CA PHE A 50 -50.25 -19.05 -25.65
C PHE A 50 -51.28 -18.28 -24.80
N THR A 51 -52.23 -18.99 -24.17
CA THR A 51 -53.25 -18.39 -23.31
C THR A 51 -52.63 -17.67 -22.11
N VAL A 52 -51.67 -18.30 -21.42
CA VAL A 52 -50.96 -17.69 -20.27
C VAL A 52 -50.22 -16.41 -20.69
N ARG A 53 -49.58 -16.39 -21.86
CA ARG A 53 -48.89 -15.19 -22.37
C ARG A 53 -49.87 -14.09 -22.78
N ARG A 54 -51.00 -14.45 -23.37
CA ARG A 54 -52.07 -13.51 -23.69
C ARG A 54 -52.58 -12.84 -22.41
N ASP A 55 -52.81 -13.63 -21.37
CA ASP A 55 -53.36 -13.14 -20.11
C ASP A 55 -52.31 -12.38 -19.29
N SER A 56 -51.04 -12.81 -19.28
CA SER A 56 -49.97 -12.09 -18.60
C SER A 56 -49.70 -10.71 -19.19
N ARG A 57 -49.89 -10.54 -20.51
CA ARG A 57 -49.84 -9.20 -21.16
C ARG A 57 -50.97 -8.27 -20.72
N ARG A 58 -52.06 -8.80 -20.19
CA ARG A 58 -53.17 -8.01 -19.63
C ARG A 58 -52.91 -7.61 -18.18
N LEU A 59 -51.96 -8.25 -17.51
CA LEU A 59 -51.58 -7.95 -16.13
C LEU A 59 -50.49 -6.87 -16.09
N PRO A 60 -50.48 -6.03 -15.04
CA PRO A 60 -49.38 -5.08 -14.81
C PRO A 60 -48.04 -5.80 -14.62
N HIS A 61 -47.00 -5.34 -15.31
CA HIS A 61 -45.66 -5.96 -15.28
C HIS A 61 -45.00 -5.88 -13.88
N VAL A 62 -45.28 -4.81 -13.15
CA VAL A 62 -44.83 -4.61 -11.77
C VAL A 62 -46.00 -4.03 -10.99
N THR A 63 -46.36 -4.68 -9.89
CA THR A 63 -47.31 -4.15 -8.91
C THR A 63 -46.55 -3.75 -7.65
N ARG A 64 -46.83 -2.54 -7.14
CA ARG A 64 -46.38 -2.12 -5.81
C ARG A 64 -47.61 -1.97 -4.95
N VAL A 65 -47.58 -2.61 -3.78
CA VAL A 65 -48.61 -2.49 -2.76
C VAL A 65 -48.00 -1.67 -1.63
N ALA A 66 -48.69 -0.60 -1.20
CA ALA A 66 -48.24 0.21 -0.08
C ALA A 66 -48.12 -0.65 1.18
N ASN A 67 -47.01 -0.52 1.89
CA ASN A 67 -46.81 -1.26 3.13
C ASN A 67 -47.67 -0.64 4.24
N PRO A 68 -48.67 -1.36 4.79
CA PRO A 68 -49.52 -0.82 5.85
C PRO A 68 -48.77 -0.58 7.17
N TYR A 69 -47.53 -1.07 7.29
CA TYR A 69 -46.64 -0.87 8.44
C TYR A 69 -45.48 0.08 8.15
N GLU A 70 -45.56 0.87 7.08
CA GLU A 70 -44.59 1.93 6.81
C GLU A 70 -44.72 3.00 7.90
N LEU A 71 -43.89 2.88 8.94
CA LEU A 71 -43.74 3.93 9.94
C LEU A 71 -43.16 5.16 9.24
N PRO A 72 -43.62 6.38 9.57
CA PRO A 72 -43.04 7.60 9.02
C PRO A 72 -41.53 7.56 9.24
N GLU A 73 -40.78 7.63 8.14
CA GLU A 73 -39.32 7.72 8.22
C GLU A 73 -39.00 8.92 9.13
N PRO A 74 -38.20 8.73 10.21
CA PRO A 74 -37.87 9.82 11.09
C PRO A 74 -37.17 10.87 10.25
N VAL A 75 -37.84 12.02 10.08
CA VAL A 75 -37.31 13.16 9.33
C VAL A 75 -35.93 13.45 9.95
N PRO A 76 -34.83 13.32 9.19
CA PRO A 76 -33.52 13.67 9.72
C PRO A 76 -33.63 15.11 10.25
N PRO A 77 -33.09 15.41 11.44
CA PRO A 77 -33.14 16.75 11.98
C PRO A 77 -32.66 17.71 10.90
N LEU A 78 -33.50 18.68 10.52
CA LEU A 78 -33.06 19.78 9.67
C LEU A 78 -31.84 20.39 10.36
N ASP A 79 -30.69 20.29 9.72
CA ASP A 79 -29.43 20.84 10.21
C ASP A 79 -29.68 22.29 10.60
N LEU A 80 -29.76 22.52 11.92
CA LEU A 80 -29.65 23.84 12.49
C LEU A 80 -28.27 24.31 12.09
N VAL A 81 -28.21 25.20 11.10
CA VAL A 81 -27.03 25.97 10.71
C VAL A 81 -26.49 26.61 11.99
N GLN A 82 -25.55 25.93 12.63
CA GLN A 82 -24.82 26.50 13.75
C GLN A 82 -23.91 27.58 13.16
N PRO A 83 -23.89 28.79 13.75
CA PRO A 83 -23.04 29.85 13.25
C PRO A 83 -21.56 29.47 13.46
N ASP A 84 -20.88 29.27 12.34
CA ASP A 84 -19.43 29.17 12.19
C ASP A 84 -18.70 30.20 13.06
N SER A 85 -18.07 29.74 14.14
CA SER A 85 -17.10 30.59 14.87
C SER A 85 -16.04 29.84 15.68
N SER A 86 -16.08 28.52 15.76
CA SER A 86 -14.97 27.72 16.27
C SER A 86 -14.09 27.29 15.10
N ARG A 87 -12.97 28.00 14.91
CA ARG A 87 -11.84 27.69 14.01
C ARG A 87 -11.97 26.30 13.37
N SER A 88 -12.38 26.27 12.10
CA SER A 88 -12.44 25.01 11.35
C SER A 88 -11.03 24.40 11.41
N ASN A 89 -10.94 23.30 12.13
CA ASN A 89 -9.71 22.55 12.36
C ASN A 89 -9.19 21.87 11.07
N LEU A 90 -9.88 22.12 9.95
CA LEU A 90 -9.62 21.61 8.63
C LEU A 90 -9.04 22.72 7.75
N PRO A 91 -8.21 22.38 6.75
CA PRO A 91 -7.74 23.34 5.77
C PRO A 91 -8.90 24.04 5.05
N SER A 92 -8.76 25.32 4.70
CA SER A 92 -9.78 26.04 3.93
C SER A 92 -10.03 25.40 2.56
N GLU A 93 -11.26 25.49 2.05
CA GLU A 93 -11.61 24.94 0.72
C GLU A 93 -10.76 25.56 -0.40
N LEU A 94 -10.48 26.86 -0.30
CA LEU A 94 -9.59 27.57 -1.22
C LEU A 94 -8.21 26.91 -1.23
N TRP A 95 -7.61 26.68 -0.06
CA TRP A 95 -6.30 26.02 0.03
C TRP A 95 -6.34 24.62 -0.59
N ARG A 96 -7.37 23.81 -0.30
CA ARG A 96 -7.50 22.45 -0.85
C ARG A 96 -7.57 22.47 -2.38
N SER A 97 -8.41 23.33 -2.95
CA SER A 97 -8.60 23.44 -4.40
C SER A 97 -7.34 23.94 -5.13
N THR A 98 -6.66 24.95 -4.56
CA THR A 98 -5.38 25.46 -5.07
C THR A 98 -4.31 24.38 -5.00
N PHE A 99 -4.15 23.72 -3.85
CA PHE A 99 -3.19 22.63 -3.65
C PHE A 99 -3.40 21.48 -4.66
N LEU A 100 -4.63 20.98 -4.81
CA LEU A 100 -4.94 19.91 -5.76
C LEU A 100 -4.63 20.30 -7.21
N THR A 101 -4.88 21.56 -7.57
CA THR A 101 -4.53 22.09 -8.89
C THR A 101 -3.01 22.05 -9.12
N HIS A 102 -2.22 22.53 -8.15
CA HIS A 102 -0.76 22.45 -8.23
C HIS A 102 -0.26 21.01 -8.25
N PHE A 103 -0.86 20.12 -7.47
CA PHE A 103 -0.47 18.71 -7.42
C PHE A 103 -0.74 17.99 -8.74
N ARG A 104 -1.88 18.25 -9.40
CA ARG A 104 -2.15 17.73 -10.75
C ARG A 104 -1.12 18.23 -11.77
N ASN A 105 -0.72 19.50 -11.66
CA ASN A 105 0.34 20.05 -12.52
C ASN A 105 1.69 19.39 -12.23
N LEU A 106 2.02 19.14 -10.97
CA LEU A 106 3.22 18.39 -10.57
C LEU A 106 3.23 16.98 -11.19
N ARG A 107 2.11 16.23 -11.10
CA ARG A 107 1.98 14.91 -11.71
C ARG A 107 2.22 14.95 -13.22
N LYS A 108 1.61 15.91 -13.92
CA LYS A 108 1.85 16.14 -15.36
C LYS A 108 3.32 16.40 -15.67
N ASN A 109 3.98 17.24 -14.87
CA ASN A 109 5.39 17.56 -15.05
C ASN A 109 6.31 16.36 -14.78
N ILE A 110 5.99 15.53 -13.78
CA ILE A 110 6.76 14.32 -13.45
C ILE A 110 6.60 13.24 -14.53
N ALA A 111 5.43 13.17 -15.18
CA ALA A 111 5.16 12.25 -16.27
C ALA A 111 5.84 12.65 -17.59
N GLN A 112 6.20 13.92 -17.77
CA GLN A 112 6.87 14.38 -18.99
C GLN A 112 8.29 13.80 -19.08
N PRO A 113 8.63 13.08 -20.17
CA PRO A 113 9.99 12.65 -20.41
C PRO A 113 10.86 13.89 -20.70
N THR A 114 11.74 14.26 -19.77
CA THR A 114 12.69 15.35 -20.03
C THR A 114 13.62 14.92 -21.17
N ILE A 115 13.50 15.60 -22.31
CA ILE A 115 14.13 15.28 -23.60
C ILE A 115 15.68 15.29 -23.54
N HIS A 116 16.29 15.93 -22.54
CA HIS A 116 17.76 16.11 -22.43
C HIS A 116 18.32 15.79 -21.04
N VAL A 117 18.02 14.62 -20.49
CA VAL A 117 18.79 14.10 -19.35
C VAL A 117 19.39 12.77 -19.77
N HIS A 118 20.69 12.79 -20.06
CA HIS A 118 21.47 11.60 -20.32
C HIS A 118 21.22 10.58 -19.18
N ILE A 119 20.65 9.44 -19.54
CA ILE A 119 20.61 8.28 -18.66
C ILE A 119 22.05 7.79 -18.62
N ASP A 120 22.74 8.02 -17.51
CA ASP A 120 24.07 7.46 -17.31
C ASP A 120 23.99 5.94 -17.48
N PRO A 121 24.72 5.34 -18.43
CA PRO A 121 24.73 3.90 -18.69
C PRO A 121 25.55 3.13 -17.64
N HIS A 122 25.88 3.76 -16.50
CA HIS A 122 26.76 3.20 -15.50
C HIS A 122 26.08 2.09 -14.67
N GLY A 123 26.21 0.86 -15.17
CA GLY A 123 26.64 -0.34 -14.42
C GLY A 123 25.73 -0.90 -13.29
N PRO A 124 26.00 -2.15 -12.85
CA PRO A 124 25.11 -2.94 -12.00
C PRO A 124 25.24 -2.60 -10.50
N ARG A 125 25.32 -1.32 -10.14
CA ARG A 125 25.18 -0.93 -8.72
C ARG A 125 23.71 -0.88 -8.40
N LYS A 126 23.25 -1.76 -7.49
CA LYS A 126 21.91 -1.68 -6.93
C LYS A 126 21.76 -0.29 -6.32
N VAL A 127 20.85 0.53 -6.87
CA VAL A 127 20.63 1.91 -6.39
C VAL A 127 19.55 1.96 -5.30
N MET A 128 18.79 0.88 -5.15
CA MET A 128 17.67 0.76 -4.22
C MET A 128 17.53 -0.69 -3.72
N PRO A 129 16.95 -0.90 -2.53
CA PRO A 129 16.56 -2.22 -2.04
C PRO A 129 15.51 -2.90 -2.95
N ASP A 130 15.32 -4.21 -2.78
CA ASP A 130 14.28 -4.94 -3.50
C ASP A 130 12.89 -4.61 -2.92
N LYS A 131 11.84 -4.73 -3.75
CA LYS A 131 10.45 -4.42 -3.37
C LYS A 131 10.02 -5.12 -2.09
N LYS A 132 10.45 -6.36 -1.86
CA LYS A 132 10.02 -7.18 -0.71
C LYS A 132 10.77 -6.88 0.59
N GLU A 133 11.85 -6.10 0.55
CA GLU A 133 12.77 -5.91 1.67
C GLU A 133 12.38 -4.71 2.54
N ARG A 134 11.27 -4.82 3.29
CA ARG A 134 10.71 -3.72 4.11
C ARG A 134 11.77 -3.04 5.00
N ASP A 135 12.50 -3.82 5.79
CA ASP A 135 13.44 -3.25 6.77
C ASP A 135 14.64 -2.56 6.08
N LEU A 136 15.06 -3.07 4.92
CA LEU A 136 16.12 -2.45 4.12
C LEU A 136 15.64 -1.16 3.46
N TRP A 137 14.34 -1.06 3.14
CA TRP A 137 13.74 0.22 2.73
C TRP A 137 13.74 1.23 3.86
N TRP A 138 13.44 0.83 5.10
CA TRP A 138 13.51 1.75 6.24
C TRP A 138 14.93 2.29 6.44
N THR A 139 15.95 1.41 6.47
CA THR A 139 17.35 1.84 6.62
C THR A 139 17.82 2.71 5.44
N PHE A 140 17.39 2.38 4.22
CA PHE A 140 17.66 3.21 3.04
C PHE A 140 17.08 4.62 3.16
N LEU A 141 15.83 4.75 3.62
CA LEU A 141 15.13 6.03 3.79
C LEU A 141 15.70 6.84 4.97
N ALA A 142 16.10 6.16 6.05
CA ALA A 142 16.77 6.75 7.19
C ALA A 142 18.18 7.28 6.88
N GLY A 143 18.72 7.01 5.68
CA GLY A 143 20.02 7.50 5.24
C GLY A 143 21.21 6.63 5.65
N SER A 144 20.96 5.39 6.10
CA SER A 144 22.03 4.44 6.41
C SER A 144 22.94 4.20 5.20
N PRO A 145 24.26 3.94 5.43
CA PRO A 145 25.21 3.71 4.35
C PRO A 145 24.84 2.48 3.50
N GLU A 146 25.37 2.42 2.28
CA GLU A 146 25.11 1.33 1.32
C GLU A 146 25.42 -0.06 1.87
N SER A 147 26.36 -0.17 2.82
CA SER A 147 26.69 -1.42 3.50
C SER A 147 25.51 -2.06 4.24
N ASP A 148 24.60 -1.24 4.77
CA ASP A 148 23.60 -1.67 5.75
C ASP A 148 22.33 -2.13 5.04
N TRP A 149 21.95 -1.44 3.97
CA TRP A 149 20.77 -1.80 3.18
C TRP A 149 21.10 -2.70 1.98
N ASN A 150 22.36 -2.82 1.57
CA ASN A 150 22.80 -3.74 0.51
C ASN A 150 23.91 -4.68 1.04
N PRO A 151 23.59 -5.57 2.00
CA PRO A 151 24.57 -6.51 2.50
C PRO A 151 25.09 -7.36 1.33
N PRO A 152 26.42 -7.53 1.18
CA PRO A 152 26.96 -8.33 0.09
C PRO A 152 26.37 -9.73 0.20
N LYS A 153 25.68 -10.17 -0.87
CA LYS A 153 25.07 -11.50 -0.95
C LYS A 153 26.13 -12.51 -0.51
N LYS A 154 25.98 -13.06 0.71
CA LYS A 154 26.92 -14.06 1.23
C LYS A 154 26.96 -15.17 0.18
N THR A 155 28.12 -15.38 -0.44
CA THR A 155 28.29 -16.41 -1.46
C THR A 155 27.80 -17.70 -0.83
N LYS A 156 26.70 -18.23 -1.37
CA LYS A 156 26.06 -19.46 -0.89
C LYS A 156 27.17 -20.49 -0.89
N LYS A 157 27.72 -20.82 0.29
CA LYS A 157 28.77 -21.83 0.41
C LYS A 157 28.14 -23.08 -0.17
N MET A 158 28.59 -23.48 -1.36
CA MET A 158 28.16 -24.72 -1.98
C MET A 158 28.50 -25.82 -0.99
N SER A 159 27.49 -26.24 -0.22
CA SER A 159 27.58 -27.43 0.60
C SER A 159 27.86 -28.57 -0.37
N LYS A 160 29.12 -29.01 -0.40
CA LYS A 160 29.54 -30.20 -1.14
C LYS A 160 28.80 -31.39 -0.54
N LYS A 161 27.59 -31.66 -1.07
CA LYS A 161 26.86 -32.88 -0.77
C LYS A 161 27.62 -34.02 -1.45
N ASN A 162 28.40 -34.75 -0.66
CA ASN A 162 29.01 -36.01 -1.04
C ASN A 162 27.91 -36.92 -1.62
N ARG A 163 27.98 -37.19 -2.93
CA ARG A 163 27.15 -38.22 -3.59
C ARG A 163 27.79 -39.57 -3.30
N SER A 164 27.23 -40.34 -2.36
CA SER A 164 27.45 -41.79 -2.35
C SER A 164 26.52 -42.43 -3.38
N SER A 165 27.14 -42.90 -4.46
CA SER A 165 26.78 -44.06 -5.29
C SER A 165 25.66 -44.95 -4.73
N GLY A 166 24.63 -45.24 -5.54
CA GLY A 166 23.79 -46.41 -5.30
C GLY A 166 22.49 -46.49 -6.11
N HIS A 167 22.57 -47.22 -7.21
CA HIS A 167 21.52 -48.06 -7.80
C HIS A 167 20.52 -47.53 -8.84
N MET A 168 20.39 -48.39 -9.85
CA MET A 168 19.63 -48.39 -11.10
C MET A 168 18.10 -48.29 -10.92
N SER A 169 17.41 -47.74 -11.92
CA SER A 169 16.57 -48.53 -12.85
C SER A 169 15.56 -47.67 -13.61
N THR A 170 15.43 -48.00 -14.90
CA THR A 170 14.21 -47.99 -15.76
C THR A 170 13.52 -46.68 -16.17
N PHE A 171 13.76 -46.32 -17.44
CA PHE A 171 12.78 -46.30 -18.53
C PHE A 171 11.36 -45.82 -18.18
N CYS A 172 11.03 -44.58 -18.55
CA CYS A 172 9.79 -44.31 -19.26
C CYS A 172 9.90 -42.98 -20.03
N ASP A 173 9.42 -43.04 -21.26
CA ASP A 173 9.45 -42.05 -22.33
C ASP A 173 8.12 -41.30 -22.29
N GLU A 174 8.12 -40.00 -22.01
CA GLU A 174 6.97 -39.14 -22.29
C GLU A 174 7.44 -37.69 -22.53
N LEU A 175 7.16 -37.22 -23.74
CA LEU A 175 7.41 -35.88 -24.24
C LEU A 175 6.45 -34.89 -23.56
N GLU A 176 6.95 -34.12 -22.60
CA GLU A 176 6.27 -32.92 -22.11
C GLU A 176 7.08 -31.66 -22.44
N VAL A 177 6.31 -30.67 -22.88
CA VAL A 177 6.70 -29.35 -23.36
C VAL A 177 7.41 -28.56 -22.27
N GLU A 178 8.65 -28.14 -22.51
CA GLU A 178 9.40 -27.25 -21.63
C GLU A 178 8.65 -25.92 -21.44
N HIS A 179 8.08 -25.72 -20.26
CA HIS A 179 7.81 -24.40 -19.70
C HIS A 179 8.89 -24.07 -18.67
N ASP A 180 9.70 -23.08 -19.02
CA ASP A 180 10.78 -22.51 -18.21
C ASP A 180 10.20 -21.94 -16.89
N THR A 181 10.24 -22.72 -15.82
CA THR A 181 9.95 -22.27 -14.45
C THR A 181 11.10 -22.68 -13.55
N ASN A 182 12.17 -21.88 -13.55
CA ASN A 182 13.27 -22.05 -12.62
C ASN A 182 13.49 -20.76 -11.83
N ASP A 183 12.79 -20.63 -10.70
CA ASP A 183 13.25 -19.81 -9.58
C ASP A 183 12.63 -20.29 -8.25
N GLN A 184 12.90 -21.55 -7.87
CA GLN A 184 12.77 -22.01 -6.48
C GLN A 184 14.08 -21.74 -5.74
N GLN A 185 14.24 -20.50 -5.25
CA GLN A 185 15.20 -20.24 -4.19
C GLN A 185 14.58 -20.55 -2.83
N ASN A 186 15.03 -21.68 -2.28
CA ASN A 186 15.01 -22.09 -0.89
C ASN A 186 15.09 -20.90 0.09
N TYR A 187 13.94 -20.50 0.64
CA TYR A 187 13.80 -19.63 1.81
C TYR A 187 13.58 -20.52 3.04
N HIS A 188 14.32 -20.23 4.11
CA HIS A 188 13.95 -20.68 5.45
C HIS A 188 12.69 -19.93 5.85
N GLU A 189 11.54 -20.60 5.74
CA GLU A 189 10.27 -20.18 6.29
C GLU A 189 10.35 -20.43 7.81
N THR A 190 10.31 -19.37 8.61
CA THR A 190 10.04 -19.47 10.05
C THR A 190 8.57 -19.86 10.18
N HIS A 191 8.28 -21.17 10.24
CA HIS A 191 6.95 -21.64 10.59
C HIS A 191 6.65 -21.24 12.04
N GLU A 192 5.80 -20.23 12.21
CA GLU A 192 5.16 -19.93 13.48
C GLU A 192 4.32 -21.15 13.87
N THR A 193 4.83 -21.92 14.83
CA THR A 193 4.16 -23.13 15.31
C THR A 193 3.22 -22.71 16.43
N TRP A 194 1.93 -22.62 16.10
CA TRP A 194 0.86 -22.34 17.06
C TRP A 194 0.48 -23.63 17.79
N HIS A 195 0.43 -23.57 19.12
CA HIS A 195 -0.06 -24.67 19.96
C HIS A 195 -1.35 -24.25 20.67
N ILE A 196 -2.28 -25.19 20.84
CA ILE A 196 -3.55 -24.95 21.53
C ILE A 196 -3.40 -25.45 22.97
N ASN A 197 -3.51 -24.54 23.94
CA ASN A 197 -3.42 -24.84 25.36
C ASN A 197 -4.61 -25.73 25.78
N PRO A 198 -4.55 -26.46 26.90
CA PRO A 198 -5.69 -27.22 27.41
C PRO A 198 -6.91 -26.34 27.74
N GLU A 199 -6.76 -25.02 27.86
CA GLU A 199 -7.85 -24.04 27.98
C GLU A 199 -8.52 -23.64 26.66
N GLY A 200 -8.00 -24.07 25.50
CA GLY A 200 -8.59 -23.81 24.17
C GLY A 200 -8.16 -22.49 23.50
N ASP A 201 -7.27 -21.74 24.13
CA ASP A 201 -6.67 -20.53 23.56
C ASP A 201 -5.47 -20.87 22.67
N VAL A 202 -5.15 -19.98 21.73
CA VAL A 202 -4.10 -20.14 20.71
C VAL A 202 -2.93 -19.23 21.07
N GLU A 203 -1.80 -19.80 21.50
CA GLU A 203 -0.60 -19.05 21.89
C GLU A 203 0.60 -19.36 20.97
N LEU A 204 1.45 -18.35 20.78
CA LEU A 204 2.69 -18.40 19.99
C LEU A 204 3.78 -19.07 20.82
N ALA A 205 4.36 -20.16 20.34
CA ALA A 205 5.41 -20.89 21.07
C ALA A 205 6.71 -20.06 21.10
N GLU A 206 7.04 -19.46 22.26
CA GLU A 206 8.32 -18.79 22.47
C GLU A 206 9.44 -19.83 22.71
N ASP A 207 10.44 -19.83 21.82
CA ASP A 207 11.66 -20.62 21.96
C ASP A 207 12.53 -20.06 23.10
N ASN A 208 12.33 -20.58 24.31
CA ASN A 208 13.14 -20.26 25.48
C ASN A 208 14.50 -20.99 25.41
N LEU A 209 15.53 -20.26 24.99
CA LEU A 209 16.93 -20.65 25.11
C LEU A 209 17.67 -19.65 26.02
N ALA A 210 17.70 -19.90 27.33
CA ALA A 210 18.88 -19.71 28.19
C ALA A 210 18.56 -19.97 29.67
N ASP A 211 19.07 -21.09 30.17
CA ASP A 211 19.30 -21.31 31.60
C ASP A 211 20.81 -21.43 31.84
N THR A 212 21.43 -20.47 32.53
CA THR A 212 22.45 -20.74 33.58
C THR A 212 22.75 -19.48 34.43
N PRO A 213 23.08 -19.62 35.73
CA PRO A 213 22.91 -18.56 36.71
C PRO A 213 24.21 -17.96 37.30
N SER A 214 24.02 -16.81 37.95
CA SER A 214 24.74 -16.28 39.13
C SER A 214 26.22 -15.89 39.05
N SER A 215 26.47 -14.59 39.24
CA SER A 215 27.43 -14.14 40.27
C SER A 215 27.21 -12.68 40.69
N ALA A 216 26.91 -12.52 41.98
CA ALA A 216 26.93 -11.27 42.70
C ALA A 216 28.37 -10.92 43.14
N ALA A 217 28.70 -9.63 43.15
CA ALA A 217 29.32 -8.91 44.28
C ALA A 217 30.09 -7.65 43.82
N GLN A 218 29.65 -6.52 44.35
CA GLN A 218 30.39 -5.27 44.59
C GLN A 218 31.60 -5.51 45.55
N PRO A 219 32.64 -4.66 45.61
CA PRO A 219 32.51 -3.31 46.18
C PRO A 219 33.42 -2.18 45.63
N ARG A 220 33.01 -0.95 46.00
CA ARG A 220 33.73 0.34 45.90
C ARG A 220 35.09 0.32 46.61
N PRO A 221 35.96 1.30 46.31
CA PRO A 221 36.29 2.23 47.38
C PRO A 221 36.38 3.71 46.97
N ASN A 222 35.99 4.55 47.93
CA ASN A 222 36.33 5.98 48.03
C ASN A 222 37.84 6.18 48.19
N GLY A 223 38.36 7.28 47.64
CA GLY A 223 39.69 7.79 47.98
C GLY A 223 39.93 9.18 47.40
N SER A 224 39.83 10.19 48.27
CA SER A 224 40.09 11.61 48.03
C SER A 224 41.55 11.93 47.67
N GLY A 225 41.78 13.05 46.96
CA GLY A 225 43.08 13.73 46.93
C GLY A 225 43.33 14.66 45.73
N LEU A 226 43.05 15.96 45.90
CA LEU A 226 43.60 17.09 45.12
C LEU A 226 45.11 17.33 45.50
N PRO A 227 45.80 18.39 45.01
CA PRO A 227 46.00 18.96 43.67
C PRO A 227 47.51 19.16 43.34
N MET A 228 47.87 19.54 42.10
CA MET A 228 48.86 20.59 41.72
C MET A 228 49.36 20.42 40.27
N SER A 229 49.73 21.57 39.71
CA SER A 229 49.93 21.92 38.29
C SER A 229 51.42 21.80 37.86
N PRO A 230 51.92 22.55 36.85
CA PRO A 230 51.99 22.24 35.42
C PRO A 230 53.44 22.00 34.94
N ALA A 231 53.62 21.33 33.79
CA ALA A 231 54.81 21.52 32.96
C ALA A 231 54.55 21.07 31.52
N GLU A 232 54.73 22.03 30.61
CA GLU A 232 54.92 21.85 29.18
C GLU A 232 56.16 20.98 28.92
N THR A 233 56.15 20.12 27.90
CA THR A 233 57.27 19.93 26.97
C THR A 233 56.77 19.15 25.75
N GLU A 234 56.85 19.80 24.60
CA GLU A 234 56.72 19.25 23.27
C GLU A 234 57.74 18.14 23.03
N PHE A 235 57.35 16.98 22.49
CA PHE A 235 58.18 16.30 21.49
C PHE A 235 57.33 15.45 20.55
N ARG A 236 57.38 15.90 19.30
CA ARG A 236 56.86 15.35 18.06
C ARG A 236 57.51 14.00 17.79
N ASN A 237 56.73 12.93 17.63
CA ASN A 237 57.15 11.76 16.86
C ASN A 237 55.95 11.14 16.11
N THR A 238 56.12 11.13 14.80
CA THR A 238 55.23 10.61 13.77
C THR A 238 55.18 9.09 13.76
N SER A 239 53.98 8.52 13.83
CA SER A 239 53.64 7.22 13.24
C SER A 239 52.15 7.18 12.87
N PRO A 240 51.79 6.51 11.76
CA PRO A 240 50.52 6.74 11.09
C PRO A 240 49.42 5.78 11.59
N LEU A 241 48.18 6.22 11.36
CA LEU A 241 47.04 5.37 11.02
C LEU A 241 46.46 4.49 12.15
N LEU A 242 45.50 5.08 12.87
CA LEU A 242 44.22 4.43 13.19
C LEU A 242 43.24 5.55 13.54
N THR A 243 42.57 6.04 12.49
CA THR A 243 41.47 6.98 12.61
C THR A 243 40.34 6.28 13.34
N HIS A 244 40.26 6.46 14.65
CA HIS A 244 39.05 6.17 15.40
C HIS A 244 37.91 7.03 14.83
N PRO A 245 36.78 6.45 14.40
CA PRO A 245 35.62 7.26 14.05
C PRO A 245 35.09 7.88 15.34
N GLY A 246 35.12 9.21 15.38
CA GLY A 246 34.44 10.04 16.38
C GLY A 246 32.92 9.94 16.26
N PRO A 247 32.20 10.75 17.06
CA PRO A 247 30.88 10.45 17.60
C PRO A 247 29.87 10.18 16.50
N GLU A 248 29.05 9.14 16.70
CA GLU A 248 27.77 8.85 16.04
C GLU A 248 27.40 9.89 14.97
N GLN A 249 27.86 9.66 13.72
CA GLN A 249 27.34 10.39 12.57
C GLN A 249 25.87 10.03 12.47
N LEU A 250 25.02 10.89 13.06
CA LEU A 250 23.58 10.88 12.83
C LEU A 250 23.40 10.96 11.32
N CYS A 251 23.08 9.81 10.71
CA CYS A 251 22.92 9.70 9.28
C CYS A 251 21.79 10.66 8.89
N GLU A 252 22.09 11.63 8.03
CA GLU A 252 21.06 12.53 7.53
C GLU A 252 20.06 11.72 6.70
N PRO A 253 18.74 11.87 6.95
CA PRO A 253 17.74 11.11 6.23
C PRO A 253 17.83 11.40 4.73
N ARG A 254 17.73 10.34 3.93
CA ARG A 254 17.95 10.45 2.48
C ARG A 254 16.83 11.24 1.81
N GLU A 255 17.18 12.26 1.05
CA GLU A 255 16.20 13.03 0.28
C GLU A 255 15.83 12.35 -1.06
N ILE A 256 14.57 12.49 -1.45
CA ILE A 256 14.09 11.97 -2.72
C ILE A 256 14.57 12.85 -3.88
N THR A 257 15.52 12.33 -4.67
CA THR A 257 16.05 13.05 -5.84
C THR A 257 15.23 12.71 -7.10
N PRO A 258 15.04 13.65 -8.05
CA PRO A 258 14.34 13.35 -9.31
C PRO A 258 14.92 12.17 -10.10
N SER A 259 16.24 11.92 -10.01
CA SER A 259 16.91 10.77 -10.63
C SER A 259 16.49 9.44 -10.00
N LEU A 260 16.26 9.42 -8.69
CA LEU A 260 15.77 8.26 -7.94
C LEU A 260 14.30 8.01 -8.24
N LEU A 261 13.49 9.07 -8.24
CA LEU A 261 12.07 9.00 -8.53
C LEU A 261 11.77 8.47 -9.94
N ARG A 262 12.67 8.66 -10.91
CA ARG A 262 12.53 8.07 -12.26
C ARG A 262 12.66 6.55 -12.30
N LYS A 263 13.34 5.96 -11.32
CA LYS A 263 13.55 4.51 -11.22
C LYS A 263 12.41 3.82 -10.46
N ILE A 264 11.55 4.58 -9.81
CA ILE A 264 10.39 4.09 -9.06
C ILE A 264 9.18 4.10 -10.00
N ASP A 265 8.62 2.93 -10.23
CA ASP A 265 7.40 2.76 -11.02
C ASP A 265 6.14 2.93 -10.15
N HIS A 266 4.97 2.83 -10.79
CA HIS A 266 3.68 2.89 -10.11
C HIS A 266 3.55 1.82 -9.01
N ASN A 267 3.90 0.57 -9.34
CA ASN A 267 3.74 -0.57 -8.45
C ASN A 267 4.67 -0.48 -7.22
N LEU A 268 5.91 -0.04 -7.40
CA LEU A 268 6.81 0.22 -6.28
C LEU A 268 6.34 1.42 -5.46
N SER A 269 5.78 2.45 -6.08
CA SER A 269 5.25 3.62 -5.35
C SER A 269 4.13 3.23 -4.40
N LEU A 270 3.14 2.46 -4.88
CA LEU A 270 2.06 1.93 -4.04
C LEU A 270 2.60 1.06 -2.91
N HIS A 271 3.53 0.16 -3.23
CA HIS A 271 4.11 -0.75 -2.24
C HIS A 271 4.92 -0.03 -1.16
N LEU A 272 5.63 1.04 -1.50
CA LEU A 272 6.33 1.88 -0.53
C LEU A 272 5.34 2.69 0.33
N LEU A 273 4.25 3.18 -0.25
CA LEU A 273 3.19 3.86 0.51
C LEU A 273 2.51 2.90 1.50
N MET A 274 2.35 1.63 1.14
CA MET A 274 1.91 0.57 2.04
C MET A 274 2.88 0.40 3.23
N TYR A 275 4.19 0.40 2.98
CA TYR A 275 5.18 0.35 4.06
C TYR A 275 5.12 1.58 4.97
N PHE A 276 4.96 2.78 4.41
CA PHE A 276 4.75 3.99 5.22
C PHE A 276 3.50 3.89 6.09
N ALA A 277 2.37 3.42 5.56
CA ALA A 277 1.16 3.22 6.35
C ALA A 277 1.41 2.27 7.53
N HIS A 278 2.12 1.17 7.29
CA HIS A 278 2.50 0.21 8.33
C HIS A 278 3.41 0.82 9.41
N TRP A 279 4.47 1.53 9.02
CA TRP A 279 5.39 2.16 9.97
C TRP A 279 4.71 3.27 10.78
N MET A 280 3.83 4.06 10.15
CA MET A 280 3.03 5.06 10.85
C MET A 280 2.12 4.40 11.90
N ASN A 281 1.45 3.30 11.55
CA ASN A 281 0.60 2.57 12.49
C ASN A 281 1.39 1.98 13.67
N ILE A 282 2.57 1.41 13.42
CA ILE A 282 3.46 0.94 14.50
C ILE A 282 3.85 2.10 15.41
N HIS A 283 4.24 3.25 14.84
CA HIS A 283 4.62 4.43 15.61
C HIS A 283 3.45 4.97 16.45
N LEU A 284 2.22 4.90 15.93
CA LEU A 284 1.00 5.30 16.66
C LEU A 284 0.67 4.35 17.82
N GLN A 285 0.92 3.04 17.65
CA GLN A 285 0.72 2.02 18.69
C GLN A 285 1.79 2.08 19.78
N HIS A 286 3.05 2.31 19.39
CA HIS A 286 4.22 2.30 20.28
C HIS A 286 4.94 3.67 20.29
N PRO A 287 4.32 4.71 20.87
CA PRO A 287 4.85 6.07 20.83
C PRO A 287 6.14 6.27 21.65
N ALA A 288 6.44 5.35 22.57
CA ALA A 288 7.64 5.38 23.40
C ALA A 288 8.88 4.88 22.67
N GLU A 289 8.72 4.15 21.56
CA GLU A 289 9.82 3.58 20.81
C GLU A 289 10.18 4.48 19.62
N PRO A 290 11.41 5.03 19.57
CA PRO A 290 11.83 5.92 18.48
C PRO A 290 12.16 5.17 17.18
N THR A 291 12.07 3.84 17.16
CA THR A 291 12.49 2.97 16.05
C THR A 291 11.88 3.37 14.70
N PHE A 292 10.62 3.80 14.72
CA PHE A 292 9.86 4.20 13.53
C PHE A 292 9.38 5.65 13.57
N ALA A 293 10.18 6.55 14.15
CA ALA A 293 9.83 7.97 14.20
C ALA A 293 9.61 8.53 12.78
N ILE A 294 8.40 9.06 12.54
CA ILE A 294 8.01 9.60 11.24
C ILE A 294 8.50 11.04 11.12
N LEU A 295 9.59 11.21 10.38
CA LEU A 295 10.25 12.49 10.11
C LEU A 295 9.63 13.25 8.93
N GLU A 296 9.98 14.53 8.81
CA GLU A 296 9.57 15.37 7.69
C GLU A 296 10.12 14.88 6.34
N SER A 297 11.30 14.26 6.34
CA SER A 297 11.85 13.60 5.15
C SER A 297 10.93 12.51 4.62
N HIS A 298 10.34 11.69 5.51
CA HIS A 298 9.38 10.65 5.15
C HIS A 298 8.12 11.24 4.51
N ALA A 299 7.67 12.41 4.97
CA ALA A 299 6.55 13.10 4.37
C ALA A 299 6.82 13.56 2.92
N ARG A 300 8.04 14.05 2.65
CA ARG A 300 8.46 14.39 1.28
C ARG A 300 8.52 13.16 0.38
N TRP A 301 8.97 12.03 0.92
CA TRP A 301 8.92 10.74 0.23
C TRP A 301 7.48 10.35 -0.11
N MET A 302 6.58 10.30 0.87
CA MET A 302 5.18 9.96 0.65
C MET A 302 4.53 10.88 -0.38
N PHE A 303 4.75 12.19 -0.29
CA PHE A 303 4.23 13.18 -1.24
C PHE A 303 4.73 12.94 -2.68
N ALA A 304 6.02 12.66 -2.84
CA ALA A 304 6.61 12.40 -4.15
C ALA A 304 6.18 11.04 -4.74
N LEU A 305 6.02 10.01 -3.89
CA LEU A 305 5.49 8.71 -4.28
C LEU A 305 4.03 8.81 -4.73
N LEU A 306 3.19 9.56 -4.00
CA LEU A 306 1.80 9.83 -4.42
C LEU A 306 1.72 10.50 -5.78
N ALA A 307 2.69 11.34 -6.13
CA ALA A 307 2.74 11.97 -7.45
C ALA A 307 3.08 10.98 -8.58
N LYS A 308 3.65 9.81 -8.27
CA LYS A 308 3.92 8.70 -9.20
C LYS A 308 2.80 7.68 -9.30
N VAL A 309 1.87 7.67 -8.34
CA VAL A 309 0.69 6.81 -8.41
C VAL A 309 -0.21 7.27 -9.56
N GLU A 310 -0.75 6.31 -10.33
CA GLU A 310 -1.61 6.55 -11.48
C GLU A 310 -3.06 6.86 -11.07
N ASP A 311 -3.89 7.27 -12.03
CA ASP A 311 -5.30 7.58 -11.78
C ASP A 311 -6.15 6.33 -11.56
N PHE A 312 -5.76 5.21 -12.19
CA PHE A 312 -6.41 3.93 -12.04
C PHE A 312 -5.72 3.13 -10.94
N ILE A 313 -6.45 2.89 -9.86
CA ILE A 313 -5.96 2.16 -8.68
C ILE A 313 -6.95 1.03 -8.39
N SER A 314 -6.44 -0.14 -8.00
CA SER A 314 -7.27 -1.25 -7.56
C SER A 314 -8.01 -0.92 -6.26
N ALA A 315 -9.09 -1.65 -5.95
CA ALA A 315 -9.81 -1.44 -4.69
C ALA A 315 -8.91 -1.68 -3.46
N ASP A 316 -8.03 -2.68 -3.54
CA ASP A 316 -7.10 -3.04 -2.45
C ASP A 316 -6.06 -1.95 -2.22
N ASP A 317 -5.47 -1.41 -3.30
CA ASP A 317 -4.50 -0.32 -3.21
C ASP A 317 -5.15 0.99 -2.74
N MET A 318 -6.40 1.25 -3.15
CA MET A 318 -7.17 2.38 -2.63
C MET A 318 -7.41 2.24 -1.12
N SER A 319 -7.76 1.05 -0.66
CA SER A 319 -7.91 0.75 0.78
C SER A 319 -6.61 1.04 1.56
N GLN A 320 -5.45 0.72 0.97
CA GLN A 320 -4.14 1.04 1.56
C GLN A 320 -3.90 2.56 1.62
N LEU A 321 -4.19 3.31 0.54
CA LEU A 321 -4.06 4.78 0.55
C LEU A 321 -5.00 5.44 1.56
N ARG A 322 -6.22 4.93 1.72
CA ARG A 322 -7.16 5.39 2.75
C ARG A 322 -6.61 5.14 4.16
N SER A 323 -6.00 3.98 4.38
CA SER A 323 -5.35 3.63 5.64
C SER A 323 -4.18 4.57 5.96
N LEU A 324 -3.36 4.91 4.96
CA LEU A 324 -2.31 5.92 5.09
C LEU A 324 -2.88 7.31 5.46
N ALA A 325 -3.95 7.73 4.78
CA ALA A 325 -4.59 9.02 5.06
C ALA A 325 -5.15 9.09 6.49
N ARG A 326 -5.75 8.01 6.98
CA ARG A 326 -6.23 7.91 8.36
C ARG A 326 -5.09 7.93 9.37
N ALA A 327 -4.00 7.21 9.11
CA ALA A 327 -2.80 7.27 9.96
C ALA A 327 -2.23 8.70 10.05
N CYS A 328 -2.26 9.47 8.96
CA CYS A 328 -1.89 10.90 8.97
C CYS A 328 -2.81 11.74 9.87
N LEU A 329 -4.12 11.48 9.85
CA LEU A 329 -5.08 12.17 10.72
C LEU A 329 -4.90 11.79 12.19
N GLU A 330 -4.71 10.50 12.49
CA GLU A 330 -4.47 10.03 13.86
C GLU A 330 -3.20 10.64 14.46
N LEU A 331 -2.12 10.70 13.66
CA LEU A 331 -0.88 11.37 14.06
C LEU A 331 -1.11 12.85 14.39
N LEU A 332 -1.91 13.54 13.58
CA LEU A 332 -2.26 14.93 13.77
C LEU A 332 -3.11 15.14 15.04
N VAL A 333 -4.15 14.34 15.24
CA VAL A 333 -5.00 14.37 16.44
C VAL A 333 -4.15 14.17 17.69
N ARG A 334 -3.26 13.17 17.67
CA ARG A 334 -2.36 12.87 18.79
C ARG A 334 -1.44 14.05 19.11
N ARG A 335 -0.86 14.68 18.10
CA ARG A 335 0.01 15.85 18.26
C ARG A 335 -0.73 17.04 18.86
N ARG A 336 -1.96 17.29 18.42
CA ARG A 336 -2.80 18.35 19.00
C ARG A 336 -3.12 18.08 20.46
N LYS A 337 -3.47 16.84 20.84
CA LYS A 337 -3.67 16.44 22.24
C LYS A 337 -2.43 16.63 23.12
N ALA A 338 -1.25 16.42 22.56
CA ALA A 338 0.01 16.61 23.28
C ALA A 338 0.36 18.08 23.54
N GLY A 339 -0.33 19.03 22.88
CA GLY A 339 -0.15 20.48 23.11
C GLY A 339 1.24 21.01 22.77
N VAL A 340 2.04 20.29 21.97
CA VAL A 340 3.42 20.67 21.67
C VAL A 340 3.42 21.83 20.66
N PRO A 341 4.14 22.94 20.93
CA PRO A 341 4.24 24.07 20.01
C PRO A 341 4.81 23.68 18.64
N ASP A 342 4.29 24.31 17.58
CA ASP A 342 4.56 23.97 16.18
C ASP A 342 6.06 24.14 15.78
N ASP A 343 6.77 25.05 16.45
CA ASP A 343 8.16 25.39 16.12
C ASP A 343 9.20 24.34 16.60
N LEU A 344 8.90 23.60 17.68
CA LEU A 344 9.75 22.48 18.11
C LEU A 344 9.46 21.19 17.34
N THR A 345 8.24 21.05 16.85
CA THR A 345 7.74 19.79 16.30
C THR A 345 8.20 19.55 14.87
N SER A 346 8.42 20.59 14.07
CA SER A 346 9.05 20.46 12.74
C SER A 346 10.48 19.92 12.77
N LYS A 347 11.16 19.98 13.93
CA LYS A 347 12.50 19.41 14.11
C LYS A 347 12.49 17.95 14.58
N ILE A 348 11.37 17.48 15.13
CA ILE A 348 11.27 16.19 15.83
C ILE A 348 10.42 15.19 15.05
N GLY A 349 9.50 15.65 14.19
CA GLY A 349 8.67 14.77 13.39
C GLY A 349 7.98 15.48 12.23
N MET A 350 7.17 14.72 11.51
CA MET A 350 6.38 15.19 10.37
C MET A 350 5.43 16.34 10.76
N ALA A 351 5.47 17.43 10.00
CA ALA A 351 4.68 18.63 10.22
C ALA A 351 3.18 18.40 9.98
N GLU A 352 2.35 19.18 10.68
CA GLU A 352 0.88 19.13 10.51
C GLU A 352 0.48 19.44 9.07
N THR A 353 1.13 20.42 8.44
CA THR A 353 0.92 20.78 7.03
C THR A 353 1.15 19.59 6.10
N SER A 354 2.16 18.78 6.40
CA SER A 354 2.54 17.63 5.59
C SER A 354 1.51 16.50 5.71
N CYS A 355 0.92 16.29 6.91
CA CYS A 355 -0.22 15.39 7.08
C CYS A 355 -1.40 15.83 6.22
N TRP A 356 -1.74 17.13 6.26
CA TRP A 356 -2.82 17.67 5.45
C TRP A 356 -2.58 17.57 3.95
N MET A 357 -1.35 17.77 3.48
CA MET A 357 -1.00 17.61 2.07
C MET A 357 -1.22 16.17 1.60
N ILE A 358 -0.75 15.18 2.37
CA ILE A 358 -0.93 13.75 2.04
C ILE A 358 -2.41 13.39 2.06
N PHE A 359 -3.12 13.74 3.13
CA PHE A 359 -4.55 13.49 3.28
C PHE A 359 -5.38 14.13 2.15
N THR A 360 -5.11 15.40 1.83
CA THR A 360 -5.82 16.12 0.77
C THR A 360 -5.53 15.52 -0.59
N THR A 361 -4.31 15.03 -0.81
CA THR A 361 -3.94 14.34 -2.05
C THR A 361 -4.76 13.06 -2.22
N VAL A 362 -4.82 12.22 -1.19
CA VAL A 362 -5.59 10.96 -1.25
C VAL A 362 -7.08 11.23 -1.45
N SER A 363 -7.66 12.13 -0.66
CA SER A 363 -9.09 12.45 -0.74
C SER A 363 -9.49 13.14 -2.05
N GLY A 364 -8.67 14.05 -2.56
CA GLY A 364 -9.04 14.91 -3.69
C GLY A 364 -8.63 14.40 -5.07
N ILE A 365 -7.58 13.58 -5.19
CA ILE A 365 -7.14 13.05 -6.50
C ILE A 365 -7.99 11.84 -6.91
N TRP A 366 -8.30 10.95 -5.96
CA TRP A 366 -9.06 9.72 -6.22
C TRP A 366 -10.50 9.76 -5.70
N GLY A 367 -11.03 10.96 -5.46
CA GLY A 367 -12.45 11.18 -5.17
C GLY A 367 -12.96 10.55 -3.87
N GLN A 368 -12.09 10.33 -2.88
CA GLN A 368 -12.47 9.79 -1.58
C GLN A 368 -13.01 10.93 -0.68
N SER A 369 -14.19 11.45 -1.03
CA SER A 369 -14.81 12.59 -0.32
C SER A 369 -15.29 12.24 1.08
N ASP A 370 -15.62 10.97 1.33
CA ASP A 370 -16.05 10.45 2.62
C ASP A 370 -14.97 10.57 3.71
N LEU A 371 -13.69 10.56 3.33
CA LEU A 371 -12.58 10.78 4.27
C LEU A 371 -12.65 12.13 4.99
N TRP A 372 -13.28 13.15 4.40
CA TRP A 372 -13.45 14.44 5.07
C TRP A 372 -14.38 14.34 6.27
N LEU A 373 -15.40 13.47 6.21
CA LEU A 373 -16.29 13.20 7.34
C LEU A 373 -15.55 12.43 8.44
N ASP A 374 -14.68 11.47 8.07
CA ASP A 374 -13.77 10.79 9.01
C ASP A 374 -12.88 11.82 9.72
N ALA A 375 -12.33 12.80 8.98
CA ALA A 375 -11.48 13.86 9.53
C ALA A 375 -12.24 14.75 10.51
N GLU A 376 -13.45 15.18 10.17
CA GLU A 376 -14.30 15.98 11.07
C GLU A 376 -14.62 15.23 12.36
N THR A 377 -14.97 13.94 12.24
CA THR A 377 -15.30 13.07 13.38
C THR A 377 -14.09 12.90 14.30
N LEU A 378 -12.91 12.60 13.73
CA LEU A 378 -11.68 12.40 14.50
C LEU A 378 -11.22 13.70 15.17
N LEU A 379 -11.33 14.83 14.49
CA LEU A 379 -10.95 16.13 15.03
C LEU A 379 -11.92 16.68 16.07
N ALA A 380 -13.21 16.32 15.99
CA ALA A 380 -14.19 16.64 17.05
C ALA A 380 -13.90 15.88 18.34
N SER A 381 -13.23 14.72 18.25
CA SER A 381 -12.78 13.93 19.41
C SER A 381 -11.40 14.33 19.96
N ALA A 382 -10.73 15.28 19.29
CA ALA A 382 -9.38 15.72 19.59
C ALA A 382 -9.37 16.79 20.68
#